data_AF-A0A2H9P2C1-F1
#
_entry.id   AF-A0A2H9P2C1-F1
#
_cell.length_a   1.000
_cell.length_b   1.000
_cell.length_c   1.000
_cell.angle_alpha   90.00
_cell.angle_beta   90.00
_cell.angle_gamma   90.00
#
_symmetry.space_group_name_H-M   'P 1'
#
loop_
_entity.id
_entity.type
_entity.pdbx_description
1 polymer ?
#
loop_
_entity_poly.entity_id
_entity_poly.type
_entity_poly.pdbx_seq_one_letter_code
_entity_poly.pdbx_strand_id
1 'polypeptide(L)' 'MNVDFETPSTTVTTTKDDLMHQFRQMYTMRRMEITCDTEYKARTIRGFCHLYDGQEAVAAGMEAAMTREDS' A
#
# COMPACT_ATOMS: atom_id res chain seq x y z
N MET A 1 -7.43 -10.98 34.67
CA MET A 1 -7.53 -11.64 33.35
C MET A 1 -6.21 -11.38 32.67
N ASN A 2 -5.24 -12.30 32.81
CA ASN A 2 -3.93 -12.15 32.19
C ASN A 2 -4.08 -12.67 30.76
N VAL A 3 -4.26 -11.76 29.81
CA VAL A 3 -4.18 -12.09 28.39
C VAL A 3 -2.69 -12.09 28.07
N ASP A 4 -2.09 -13.27 27.97
CA ASP A 4 -0.74 -13.41 27.45
C ASP A 4 -0.78 -12.98 25.98
N PHE A 5 -0.29 -11.76 25.70
CA PHE A 5 -0.21 -11.20 24.37
C PHE A 5 1.07 -11.72 23.71
N GLU A 6 0.96 -12.78 22.92
CA GLU A 6 2.06 -13.17 22.03
C GLU A 6 2.20 -12.11 20.93
N THR A 7 3.39 -11.51 20.85
CA THR A 7 3.70 -10.55 19.80
C THR A 7 3.82 -11.25 18.44
N PRO A 8 3.36 -10.63 17.34
CA PRO A 8 3.57 -11.18 16.00
C PRO A 8 5.07 -11.42 15.72
N SER A 9 5.38 -12.45 14.93
CA SER A 9 6.74 -12.72 14.49
C SER A 9 7.33 -11.50 13.76
N THR A 10 8.59 -11.18 14.07
CA THR A 10 9.37 -10.15 13.36
C THR A 10 10.10 -10.69 12.13
N THR A 11 9.96 -11.99 11.86
CA THR A 11 10.54 -12.67 10.69
C THR A 11 9.43 -13.23 9.82
N VAL A 12 9.57 -13.07 8.50
CA VAL A 12 8.63 -13.57 7.49
C VAL A 12 9.40 -14.29 6.38
N THR A 13 8.79 -15.32 5.79
CA THR A 13 9.31 -15.99 4.58
C THR A 13 8.55 -15.48 3.37
N THR A 14 9.25 -15.26 2.26
CA THR A 14 8.65 -14.75 1.02
C THR A 14 9.38 -15.31 -0.19
N THR A 15 8.72 -15.31 -1.35
CA THR A 15 9.36 -15.70 -2.61
C THR A 15 9.84 -14.47 -3.39
N LYS A 16 10.76 -14.68 -4.33
CA LYS A 16 11.18 -13.62 -5.27
C LYS A 16 10.01 -13.04 -6.04
N ASP A 17 9.06 -13.88 -6.43
CA ASP A 17 7.91 -13.45 -7.24
C ASP A 17 6.96 -12.57 -6.41
N ASP A 18 6.72 -12.90 -5.14
CA ASP A 18 5.95 -12.07 -4.22
C ASP A 18 6.60 -10.69 -4.03
N LEU A 19 7.91 -10.65 -3.81
CA LEU A 19 8.65 -9.40 -3.65
C LEU A 19 8.57 -8.54 -4.92
N MET A 20 8.75 -9.16 -6.09
CA MET A 20 8.66 -8.45 -7.37
C MET A 20 7.23 -8.00 -7.67
N HIS A 21 6.22 -8.73 -7.21
CA HIS A 21 4.82 -8.34 -7.32
C HIS A 21 4.52 -7.13 -6.44
N GLN A 22 4.89 -7.16 -5.15
CA GLN A 22 4.71 -6.05 -4.22
C GLN A 22 5.44 -4.79 -4.69
N PHE A 23 6.67 -4.92 -5.19
CA PHE A 23 7.42 -3.81 -5.77
C PHE A 23 6.67 -3.15 -6.93
N ARG A 24 6.13 -3.94 -7.87
CA ARG A 24 5.39 -3.41 -9.03
C ARG A 24 4.10 -2.71 -8.60
N GLN A 25 3.38 -3.27 -7.62
CA GLN A 25 2.20 -2.62 -7.06
C GLN A 25 2.55 -1.26 -6.45
N MET A 26 3.52 -1.21 -5.53
CA MET A 26 3.93 0.04 -4.88
C MET A 26 4.46 1.07 -5.88
N TYR A 27 5.25 0.63 -6.88
CA TYR A 27 5.72 1.51 -7.93
C TYR A 27 4.57 2.11 -8.75
N THR A 28 3.57 1.29 -9.07
CA THR A 28 2.39 1.75 -9.82
C THR A 28 1.60 2.80 -9.02
N MET A 29 1.37 2.54 -7.72
CA MET A 29 0.71 3.49 -6.82
C MET A 29 1.48 4.82 -6.76
N ARG A 30 2.80 4.79 -6.55
CA ARG A 30 3.65 5.99 -6.57
C ARG A 30 3.50 6.78 -7.87
N ARG A 31 3.52 6.11 -9.02
CA ARG A 31 3.40 6.76 -10.33
C ARG A 31 2.01 7.35 -10.54
N MET A 32 0.96 6.68 -10.06
CA MET A 32 -0.40 7.20 -10.08
C MET A 32 -0.48 8.51 -9.30
N GLU A 33 -0.01 8.52 -8.05
CA GLU A 33 -0.04 9.70 -7.17
C GLU A 33 0.73 10.90 -7.77
N ILE A 34 1.93 10.68 -8.32
CA ILE A 34 2.69 11.74 -9.02
C ILE A 34 1.92 12.29 -10.23
N THR A 35 1.20 11.42 -10.94
CA THR A 35 0.36 11.85 -12.06
C THR A 35 -0.84 12.63 -11.55
N CYS A 36 -1.48 12.19 -10.47
CA CYS A 36 -2.57 12.91 -9.81
C CYS A 36 -2.13 14.31 -9.34
N ASP A 37 -0.94 14.47 -8.76
CA ASP A 37 -0.36 15.78 -8.42
C ASP A 37 -0.23 16.69 -9.65
N THR A 38 0.28 16.14 -10.75
CA THR A 38 0.45 16.86 -12.02
C THR A 38 -0.90 17.33 -12.57
N GLU A 39 -1.88 16.44 -12.62
CA GLU A 39 -3.23 16.74 -13.14
C GLU A 39 -4.04 17.66 -12.23
N TYR A 40 -3.78 17.61 -10.91
CA TYR A 40 -4.36 18.56 -9.96
C TYR A 40 -3.83 19.97 -10.19
N LYS A 41 -2.51 20.12 -10.39
CA LYS A 41 -1.88 21.42 -10.74
C LYS A 41 -2.37 21.95 -12.10
N ALA A 42 -2.60 21.05 -13.06
CA ALA A 42 -3.18 21.38 -14.37
C ALA A 42 -4.68 21.75 -14.31
N ARG A 43 -5.34 21.61 -13.14
CA ARG A 43 -6.78 21.83 -12.92
C ARG A 43 -7.69 20.86 -13.69
N THR A 44 -7.14 19.74 -14.14
CA THR A 44 -7.89 18.61 -14.70
C THR A 44 -8.62 17.87 -13.58
N ILE A 45 -7.95 17.62 -12.45
CA ILE A 45 -8.57 17.15 -11.21
C ILE A 45 -8.99 18.38 -10.38
N ARG A 46 -10.21 18.37 -9.85
CA ARG A 46 -10.81 19.48 -9.07
C ARG A 46 -11.33 18.97 -7.73
N GLY A 47 -11.54 19.89 -6.80
CA GLY A 47 -12.01 19.55 -5.45
C GLY A 47 -10.85 19.04 -4.60
N PHE A 48 -11.06 17.94 -3.88
CA PHE A 48 -10.03 17.37 -3.00
C PHE A 48 -9.19 16.32 -3.73
N CYS A 49 -7.88 16.32 -3.46
CA CYS A 49 -6.94 15.31 -3.93
C CYS A 49 -5.94 15.03 -2.79
N HIS A 50 -6.11 13.90 -2.10
CA HIS A 50 -5.25 13.49 -1.01
C HIS A 50 -4.30 12.44 -1.52
N LEU A 51 -3.02 12.78 -1.55
CA LEU A 51 -1.97 11.88 -2.02
C LEU A 51 -1.34 11.19 -0.82
N TYR A 52 -1.05 9.90 -0.96
CA TYR A 52 -0.38 9.09 0.07
C TYR A 52 0.97 8.55 -0.41
N ASP A 53 1.55 9.14 -1.46
CA ASP A 53 2.85 8.72 -1.94
C ASP A 53 3.92 8.83 -0.83
N GLY A 54 4.61 7.72 -0.57
CA GLY A 54 5.44 7.52 0.61
C GLY A 54 4.84 6.56 1.66
N GLN A 55 3.56 6.20 1.54
CA GLN A 55 2.87 5.24 2.41
C GLN A 55 2.42 3.97 1.67
N GLU A 56 3.00 3.67 0.50
CA GLU A 56 2.58 2.55 -0.35
C GLU A 56 2.67 1.18 0.34
N ALA A 57 3.67 1.02 1.21
CA ALA A 57 3.88 -0.21 1.96
C ALA A 57 2.72 -0.51 2.93
N VAL A 58 2.01 0.51 3.41
CA VAL A 58 0.86 0.33 4.29
C VAL A 58 -0.27 -0.33 3.51
N ALA A 59 -0.69 0.27 2.39
CA ALA A 59 -1.77 -0.27 1.56
C ALA A 59 -1.41 -1.63 0.94
N ALA A 60 -0.21 -1.75 0.35
CA ALA A 60 0.24 -3.00 -0.26
C ALA A 60 0.39 -4.14 0.76
N GLY A 61 0.94 -3.83 1.95
CA GLY A 61 1.11 -4.81 3.02
C GLY A 61 -0.22 -5.28 3.59
N MET A 62 -1.17 -4.35 3.79
CA MET A 62 -2.52 -4.71 4.23
C MET A 62 -3.23 -5.60 3.21
N GLU A 63 -3.26 -5.22 1.92
CA GLU A 63 -3.89 -6.03 0.87
C GLU A 63 -3.24 -7.42 0.76
N ALA A 64 -1.91 -7.51 0.89
CA ALA A 64 -1.20 -8.79 0.85
C ALA A 64 -1.51 -9.71 2.03
N ALA A 65 -1.97 -9.16 3.16
CA ALA A 65 -2.36 -9.90 4.35
C ALA A 65 -3.87 -10.22 4.42
N MET A 66 -4.67 -9.59 3.56
CA MET A 66 -6.12 -9.79 3.48
C MET A 66 -6.50 -10.81 2.41
N THR A 67 -7.73 -11.28 2.50
CA THR A 67 -8.41 -12.06 1.48
C THR A 67 -9.59 -11.27 0.92
N ARG A 68 -10.18 -11.76 -0.18
CA ARG A 68 -11.39 -11.14 -0.74
C ARG A 68 -12.64 -11.31 0.13
N GLU A 69 -12.58 -12.16 1.16
CA GLU A 69 -13.67 -12.39 2.11
C GLU A 69 -13.68 -11.37 3.25
N ASP A 70 -12.63 -10.56 3.38
CA ASP A 70 -12.50 -9.51 4.42
C ASP A 70 -13.22 -8.19 4.07
N SER A 71 -14.09 -8.19 3.05
CA SER A 71 -14.84 -7.01 2.54
C SER A 71 -16.11 -6.69 3.31
#